data_AF-A0AAD4KVR9-F1
#
_entry.id   AF-A0AAD4KVR9-F1
#
_cell.length_a   1.000
_cell.length_b   1.000
_cell.length_c   1.000
_cell.angle_alpha   90.00
_cell.angle_beta   90.00
_cell.angle_gamma   90.00
#
_symmetry.space_group_name_H-M   'P 1'
#
loop_
_entity.id
_entity.type
_entity.pdbx_description
1 polymer ?
#
loop_
_entity_poly.entity_id
_entity_poly.type
_entity_poly.pdbx_seq_one_letter_code
_entity_poly.pdbx_strand_id
1 'polypeptide(L)'
;MENQSVVTLLKQLMEIPSTSEEENAIGIFLEQHLQLLGYTVERIPISPDSTRCNVYAYIGSSRKTRVCLSSHMDTVPPHIPLHETTDTIYGRGACDDKGPLAAQIIALEELRRENLVQPDDASLLFVVGEEKGGPGMLAANSMGLTWDAMIFGEPTEGKLAVGHKGHFVFELFPSSEIIGPSTFHCGQISGGVGYNILAAECTALCAVRVASDLPLVERLVEDAVSKHEHIRLEKKFLYPELYLDHDVPGLWKMTLKNLGNLPVIPLPESFALTAAYSDDPFPNKVNLGQGVYPGDSKFLTKARELLFGPQIASSENIASLQTVAGTGANHLAAIFCARKLCPKNVFISDPTWDNHHLIWKEAAPNVTQKLYPYYDPSTRRLNFEGMLAKLESSAEENDVVILHACAHNPTGIDPTREQWKKIAEVVGRKKLFVVFDCAYQGFASGHADADAWAIREFYSMLFTESSSSSSTPAGMFVCQSLSKNFGLYGERIGALHLITPSSTSPEGARAHLVQLVRAEISCPSLFGARIVHTVLDDAELRSKWQEDVRIMALRIKSIRALLKSELERIGAQGDWCHIEQQIGMFSFTGLSSAQVQELREKHHIYMLSNGRMSLSGLNESNVVYVARAIKDVL
;
A
#
# COMPACT_ATOMS: atom_id res chain seq x y z
N MET A 1 -2.73 47.65 31.60
CA MET A 1 -3.44 46.36 31.81
C MET A 1 -4.44 46.12 30.67
N GLU A 2 -4.11 46.55 29.44
CA GLU A 2 -5.12 46.76 28.38
C GLU A 2 -5.06 45.77 27.20
N ASN A 3 -3.98 45.01 26.99
CA ASN A 3 -3.89 44.02 25.90
C ASN A 3 -4.46 42.62 26.22
N GLN A 4 -4.99 42.38 27.43
CA GLN A 4 -5.52 41.07 27.82
C GLN A 4 -6.99 40.85 27.42
N SER A 5 -7.71 41.87 26.94
CA SER A 5 -9.16 41.82 26.74
C SER A 5 -9.57 40.97 25.52
N VAL A 6 -8.97 41.21 24.35
CA VAL A 6 -9.34 40.52 23.10
C VAL A 6 -8.97 39.03 23.12
N VAL A 7 -7.79 38.70 23.65
CA VAL A 7 -7.33 37.30 23.79
C VAL A 7 -8.22 36.54 24.76
N THR A 8 -8.64 37.16 25.87
CA THR A 8 -9.54 36.52 26.84
C THR A 8 -10.90 36.24 26.22
N LEU A 9 -11.48 37.21 25.52
CA LEU A 9 -12.76 37.05 24.83
C LEU A 9 -12.68 35.98 23.73
N LEU A 10 -11.60 35.97 22.94
CA LEU A 10 -11.36 34.94 21.92
C LEU A 10 -11.33 33.54 22.53
N LYS A 11 -10.60 33.34 23.63
CA LYS A 11 -10.54 32.03 24.30
C LYS A 11 -11.92 31.56 24.76
N GLN A 12 -12.71 32.45 25.38
CA GLN A 12 -14.08 32.12 25.81
C GLN A 12 -14.98 31.73 24.63
N LEU A 13 -14.85 32.43 23.49
CA LEU A 13 -15.60 32.09 22.28
C LEU A 13 -15.15 30.75 21.68
N MET A 14 -13.85 30.44 21.70
CA MET A 14 -13.29 29.20 21.17
C MET A 14 -13.61 27.97 22.03
N GLU A 15 -13.78 28.15 23.34
CA GLU A 15 -14.21 27.09 24.26
C GLU A 15 -15.64 26.60 23.99
N ILE A 16 -16.47 27.41 23.32
CA ILE A 16 -17.83 27.05 22.95
C ILE A 16 -17.81 26.40 21.56
N PRO A 17 -18.12 25.10 21.42
CA PRO A 17 -18.28 24.48 20.11
C PRO A 17 -19.40 25.16 19.33
N SER A 18 -19.11 25.50 18.07
CA SER A 18 -20.05 26.15 17.16
C SER A 18 -19.74 25.71 15.73
N THR A 19 -19.65 24.41 15.49
CA THR A 19 -19.67 23.93 14.10
C THR A 19 -21.01 24.28 13.47
N SER A 20 -21.07 24.55 12.16
CA SER A 20 -22.33 24.97 11.54
C SER A 20 -23.46 23.97 11.83
N GLU A 21 -24.63 24.49 12.19
CA GLU A 21 -25.78 23.82 12.82
C GLU A 21 -25.78 23.73 14.36
N GLU A 22 -24.66 24.02 15.04
CA GLU A 22 -24.51 23.96 16.51
C GLU A 22 -24.23 25.34 17.15
N GLU A 23 -24.76 26.42 16.58
CA GLU A 23 -24.40 27.80 16.99
C GLU A 23 -25.20 28.35 18.18
N ASN A 24 -26.20 27.63 18.70
CA ASN A 24 -27.09 28.14 19.73
C ASN A 24 -26.34 28.55 21.02
N ALA A 25 -25.36 27.75 21.45
CA ALA A 25 -24.62 28.03 22.68
C ALA A 25 -23.78 29.32 22.58
N ILE A 26 -23.11 29.54 21.46
CA ILE A 26 -22.31 30.75 21.24
C ILE A 26 -23.20 32.00 21.08
N GLY A 27 -24.37 31.85 20.46
CA GLY A 27 -25.36 32.92 20.38
C GLY A 27 -25.89 33.37 21.75
N ILE A 28 -26.17 32.42 22.66
CA ILE A 28 -26.57 32.72 24.05
C ILE A 28 -25.45 33.45 24.80
N PHE A 29 -24.20 32.99 24.64
CA PHE A 29 -23.05 33.63 25.26
C PHE A 29 -22.90 35.08 24.80
N LEU A 30 -22.98 35.34 23.48
CA LEU A 30 -22.85 36.68 22.92
C LEU A 30 -23.99 37.61 23.33
N GLU A 31 -25.24 37.11 23.40
CA GLU A 31 -26.37 37.87 23.91
C GLU A 31 -26.10 38.38 25.33
N GLN A 32 -25.69 37.49 26.22
CA GLN A 32 -25.40 37.83 27.62
C GLN A 32 -24.20 38.77 27.72
N HIS A 33 -23.12 38.50 26.98
CA HIS A 33 -21.91 39.30 26.99
C HIS A 33 -22.18 40.75 26.55
N LEU A 34 -22.90 40.94 25.45
CA LEU A 34 -23.20 42.26 24.91
C LEU A 34 -24.21 43.02 25.78
N GLN A 35 -25.20 42.34 26.37
CA GLN A 35 -26.11 42.95 27.34
C GLN A 35 -25.37 43.47 28.59
N LEU A 36 -24.37 42.72 29.09
CA LEU A 36 -23.53 43.15 30.20
C LEU A 36 -22.69 44.39 29.85
N LEU A 37 -22.32 44.55 28.59
CA LEU A 37 -21.66 45.75 28.08
C LEU A 37 -22.64 46.92 27.81
N GLY A 38 -23.94 46.73 28.04
CA GLY A 38 -24.96 47.77 27.91
C GLY A 38 -25.52 47.95 26.49
N TYR A 39 -25.38 46.94 25.62
CA TYR A 39 -26.05 46.94 24.32
C TYR A 39 -27.49 46.45 24.45
N THR A 40 -28.37 46.97 23.58
CA THR A 40 -29.63 46.32 23.28
C THR A 40 -29.34 45.20 22.29
N VAL A 41 -29.76 43.97 22.62
CA VAL A 41 -29.44 42.77 21.83
C VAL A 41 -30.71 42.05 21.39
N GLU A 42 -30.71 41.62 20.14
CA GLU A 42 -31.79 40.85 19.53
C GLU A 42 -31.24 39.56 18.94
N ARG A 43 -31.87 38.43 19.29
CA ARG A 43 -31.62 37.13 18.65
C ARG A 43 -32.57 36.95 17.48
N ILE A 44 -32.01 36.78 16.29
CA ILE A 44 -32.79 36.73 15.04
C ILE A 44 -32.73 35.31 14.51
N PRO A 45 -33.82 34.54 14.61
CA PRO A 45 -33.81 33.15 14.19
C PRO A 45 -33.79 33.06 12.66
N ILE A 46 -33.06 32.08 12.13
CA ILE A 46 -33.01 31.85 10.67
C ILE A 46 -34.33 31.35 10.08
N SER A 47 -35.26 30.88 10.92
CA SER A 47 -36.63 30.52 10.59
C SER A 47 -37.51 30.60 11.86
N PRO A 48 -38.85 30.68 11.75
CA PRO A 48 -39.74 30.97 12.89
C PRO A 48 -39.57 30.11 14.16
N ASP A 49 -39.07 28.89 14.03
CA ASP A 49 -38.88 27.94 15.15
C ASP A 49 -37.41 27.53 15.38
N SER A 50 -36.47 28.21 14.72
CA SER A 50 -35.05 27.85 14.80
C SER A 50 -34.42 28.31 16.11
N THR A 51 -33.67 27.42 16.76
CA THR A 51 -32.77 27.78 17.86
C THR A 51 -31.47 28.42 17.36
N ARG A 52 -31.23 28.42 16.04
CA ARG A 52 -30.07 29.06 15.42
C ARG A 52 -30.42 30.50 15.11
N CYS A 53 -29.80 31.41 15.84
CA CYS A 53 -30.08 32.83 15.77
C CYS A 53 -28.82 33.63 15.49
N ASN A 54 -28.91 34.63 14.62
CA ASN A 54 -27.94 35.71 14.60
C ASN A 54 -28.04 36.52 15.90
N VAL A 55 -26.97 37.21 16.26
CA VAL A 55 -26.94 38.16 17.37
C VAL A 55 -26.75 39.56 16.80
N TYR A 56 -27.77 40.41 16.91
CA TYR A 56 -27.70 41.81 16.51
C TYR A 56 -27.68 42.70 17.74
N ALA A 57 -26.67 43.57 17.85
CA ALA A 57 -26.49 44.45 18.99
C ALA A 57 -26.25 45.90 18.58
N TYR A 58 -26.89 46.83 19.28
CA TYR A 58 -26.80 48.27 19.04
C TYR A 58 -26.91 49.05 20.35
N ILE A 59 -26.51 50.31 20.33
CA ILE A 59 -26.47 51.16 21.52
C ILE A 59 -27.79 51.94 21.63
N GLY A 60 -28.40 51.94 22.82
CA GLY A 60 -29.68 52.63 23.05
C GLY A 60 -30.87 51.89 22.44
N SER A 61 -31.87 52.64 21.94
CA SER A 61 -33.16 52.08 21.51
C SER A 61 -33.37 52.05 19.99
N SER A 62 -32.42 52.58 19.20
CA SER A 62 -32.54 52.66 17.75
C SER A 62 -31.77 51.54 17.06
N ARG A 63 -32.45 50.73 16.27
CA ARG A 63 -31.84 49.73 15.38
C ARG A 63 -31.08 50.33 14.20
N LYS A 64 -31.23 51.64 13.95
CA LYS A 64 -30.61 52.30 12.79
C LYS A 64 -29.25 52.85 13.18
N THR A 65 -28.22 52.30 12.55
CA THR A 65 -26.82 52.73 12.72
C THR A 65 -26.17 53.02 11.38
N ARG A 66 -25.08 53.80 11.38
CA ARG A 66 -24.35 54.14 10.16
C ARG A 66 -23.44 53.01 9.68
N VAL A 67 -22.76 52.33 10.60
CA VAL A 67 -21.80 51.26 10.30
C VAL A 67 -22.24 49.96 10.96
N CYS A 68 -22.10 48.83 10.28
CA CYS A 68 -22.25 47.50 10.89
C CYS A 68 -20.92 46.74 10.84
N LEU A 69 -20.47 46.22 11.98
CA LEU A 69 -19.40 45.23 12.01
C LEU A 69 -20.02 43.84 12.04
N SER A 70 -19.49 42.93 11.22
CA SER A 70 -20.05 41.59 11.06
C SER A 70 -18.96 40.52 10.96
N SER A 71 -19.25 39.39 11.57
CA SER A 71 -18.45 38.15 11.54
C SER A 71 -19.38 36.96 11.68
N HIS A 72 -18.95 35.78 11.28
CA HIS A 72 -19.72 34.56 11.53
C HIS A 72 -19.28 33.86 12.83
N MET A 73 -20.24 33.19 13.47
CA MET A 73 -20.04 32.49 14.73
C MET A 73 -19.76 31.00 14.52
N ASP A 74 -20.13 30.47 13.36
CA ASP A 74 -19.92 29.07 13.01
C ASP A 74 -18.53 28.79 12.46
N THR A 75 -18.19 27.51 12.44
CA THR A 75 -16.92 26.99 11.95
C THR A 75 -17.14 25.66 11.20
N VAL A 76 -16.27 25.32 10.24
CA VAL A 76 -16.31 23.98 9.63
C VAL A 76 -15.98 22.85 10.62
N PRO A 77 -16.61 21.67 10.50
CA PRO A 77 -16.23 20.48 11.25
C PRO A 77 -14.85 19.93 10.84
N PRO A 78 -14.11 19.25 11.73
CA PRO A 78 -14.43 19.00 13.14
C PRO A 78 -14.06 20.19 14.05
N HIS A 79 -14.63 20.20 15.25
CA HIS A 79 -14.18 21.08 16.33
C HIS A 79 -12.72 20.76 16.69
N ILE A 80 -11.87 21.79 16.71
CA ILE A 80 -10.47 21.68 17.13
C ILE A 80 -10.33 22.51 18.42
N PRO A 81 -10.03 21.89 19.57
CA PRO A 81 -9.93 22.58 20.84
C PRO A 81 -8.89 23.71 20.83
N LEU A 82 -9.11 24.68 21.71
CA LEU A 82 -8.15 25.75 22.02
C LEU A 82 -6.82 25.14 22.50
N HIS A 83 -5.71 25.60 21.93
CA HIS A 83 -4.36 25.36 22.42
C HIS A 83 -3.54 26.65 22.25
N GLU A 84 -2.67 26.99 23.20
CA GLU A 84 -1.85 28.20 23.12
C GLU A 84 -0.36 27.92 23.33
N THR A 85 0.47 28.72 22.67
CA THR A 85 1.89 28.88 22.96
C THR A 85 2.13 30.30 23.50
N THR A 86 3.38 30.65 23.79
CA THR A 86 3.74 31.99 24.28
C THR A 86 3.22 33.13 23.40
N ASP A 87 3.20 32.93 22.07
CA ASP A 87 2.91 33.99 21.09
C ASP A 87 1.73 33.68 20.15
N THR A 88 1.13 32.48 20.23
CA THR A 88 0.15 32.02 19.23
C THR A 88 -1.01 31.23 19.85
N ILE A 89 -2.23 31.51 19.40
CA ILE A 89 -3.45 30.77 19.74
C ILE A 89 -3.83 29.87 18.55
N TYR A 90 -4.09 28.61 18.85
CA TYR A 90 -4.48 27.57 17.90
C TYR A 90 -5.87 27.02 18.26
N GLY A 91 -6.60 26.56 17.25
CA GLY A 91 -7.91 25.96 17.39
C GLY A 91 -8.87 26.44 16.30
N ARG A 92 -10.02 25.77 16.19
CA ARG A 92 -11.03 26.14 15.21
C ARG A 92 -11.71 27.44 15.67
N GLY A 93 -11.79 28.44 14.80
CA GLY A 93 -12.25 29.79 15.16
C GLY A 93 -11.15 30.80 15.44
N ALA A 94 -9.88 30.38 15.64
CA ALA A 94 -8.81 31.29 16.05
C ALA A 94 -8.55 32.41 15.02
N CYS A 95 -8.54 32.05 13.73
CA CYS A 95 -8.39 33.01 12.62
C CYS A 95 -9.73 33.29 11.92
N ASP A 96 -10.58 32.27 11.81
CA ASP A 96 -11.78 32.24 10.98
C ASP A 96 -12.93 31.58 11.77
N ASP A 97 -13.91 32.32 12.31
CA ASP A 97 -13.97 33.80 12.33
C ASP A 97 -14.20 34.38 13.74
N LYS A 98 -13.89 33.60 14.79
CA LYS A 98 -14.05 34.06 16.19
C LYS A 98 -13.00 35.07 16.61
N GLY A 99 -11.79 35.00 16.03
CA GLY A 99 -10.72 35.98 16.24
C GLY A 99 -11.15 37.39 15.86
N PRO A 100 -11.55 37.60 14.59
CA PRO A 100 -12.06 38.89 14.13
C PRO A 100 -13.34 39.33 14.84
N LEU A 101 -14.25 38.41 15.15
CA LEU A 101 -15.43 38.69 15.98
C LEU A 101 -15.02 39.34 17.32
N ALA A 102 -14.08 38.73 18.06
CA ALA A 102 -13.59 39.28 19.32
C ALA A 102 -12.95 40.66 19.13
N ALA A 103 -12.17 40.85 18.05
CA ALA A 103 -11.52 42.12 17.75
C ALA A 103 -12.55 43.23 17.46
N GLN A 104 -13.63 42.95 16.74
CA GLN A 104 -14.70 43.90 16.43
C GLN A 104 -15.41 44.40 17.71
N ILE A 105 -15.72 43.49 18.65
CA ILE A 105 -16.35 43.84 19.93
C ILE A 105 -15.44 44.79 20.73
N ILE A 106 -14.17 44.42 20.89
CA ILE A 106 -13.22 45.19 21.69
C ILE A 106 -12.95 46.57 21.05
N ALA A 107 -12.76 46.63 19.73
CA ALA A 107 -12.54 47.88 19.03
C ALA A 107 -13.71 48.86 19.20
N LEU A 108 -14.95 48.38 19.10
CA LEU A 108 -16.13 49.22 19.31
C LEU A 108 -16.21 49.73 20.76
N GLU A 109 -15.89 48.89 21.74
CA GLU A 109 -15.87 49.27 23.15
C GLU A 109 -14.80 50.31 23.47
N GLU A 110 -13.62 50.20 22.87
CA GLU A 110 -12.55 51.19 23.01
C GLU A 110 -12.99 52.55 22.45
N LEU A 111 -13.54 52.57 21.23
CA LEU A 111 -14.06 53.80 20.63
C LEU A 111 -15.21 54.42 21.44
N ARG A 112 -16.08 53.59 22.05
CA ARG A 112 -17.16 54.05 22.92
C ARG A 112 -16.62 54.68 24.20
N ARG A 113 -15.59 54.10 24.82
CA ARG A 113 -14.94 54.67 26.02
C ARG A 113 -14.25 56.01 25.73
N GLU A 114 -13.70 56.15 24.53
CA GLU A 114 -13.11 57.40 24.06
C GLU A 114 -14.14 58.44 23.60
N ASN A 115 -15.44 58.11 23.65
CA ASN A 115 -16.55 58.93 23.16
C ASN A 115 -16.44 59.29 21.66
N LEU A 116 -15.81 58.42 20.86
CA LEU A 116 -15.64 58.58 19.42
C LEU A 116 -16.82 57.99 18.61
N VAL A 117 -17.69 57.21 19.26
CA VAL A 117 -18.85 56.57 18.66
C VAL A 117 -20.10 56.97 19.45
N GLN A 118 -21.10 57.50 18.76
CA GLN A 118 -22.43 57.80 19.29
C GLN A 118 -23.36 56.58 19.13
N PRO A 119 -24.51 56.55 19.85
CA PRO A 119 -25.40 55.39 19.80
C PRO A 119 -25.89 54.95 18.41
N ASP A 120 -25.97 55.87 17.47
CA ASP A 120 -26.40 55.68 16.08
C ASP A 120 -25.24 55.48 15.08
N ASP A 121 -23.99 55.44 15.54
CA ASP A 121 -22.85 55.31 14.64
C ASP A 121 -22.57 53.85 14.25
N ALA A 122 -22.67 52.89 15.18
CA ALA A 122 -22.23 51.51 14.93
C ALA A 122 -23.12 50.44 15.58
N SER A 123 -23.30 49.32 14.87
CA SER A 123 -23.91 48.08 15.39
C SER A 123 -23.04 46.86 15.12
N LEU A 124 -23.29 45.78 15.86
CA LEU A 124 -22.66 44.48 15.68
C LEU A 124 -23.70 43.48 15.16
N LEU A 125 -23.36 42.71 14.13
CA LEU A 125 -24.17 41.62 13.60
C LEU A 125 -23.32 40.36 13.50
N PHE A 126 -23.58 39.38 14.37
CA PHE A 126 -22.90 38.08 14.31
C PHE A 126 -23.85 37.04 13.76
N VAL A 127 -23.43 36.36 12.68
CA VAL A 127 -24.31 35.50 11.88
C VAL A 127 -24.00 34.02 12.04
N VAL A 128 -25.02 33.18 11.79
CA VAL A 128 -24.90 31.71 11.80
C VAL A 128 -24.88 31.13 10.38
N GLY A 129 -24.22 29.99 10.25
CA GLY A 129 -24.27 29.14 9.06
C GLY A 129 -23.52 29.67 7.84
N GLU A 130 -22.57 30.59 8.00
CA GLU A 130 -21.88 31.13 6.82
C GLU A 130 -21.13 30.04 6.04
N GLU A 131 -20.51 29.11 6.76
CA GLU A 131 -19.80 27.96 6.20
C GLU A 131 -20.75 26.97 5.46
N LYS A 132 -22.06 27.19 5.55
CA LYS A 132 -23.12 26.40 4.89
C LYS A 132 -24.15 27.29 4.17
N GLY A 133 -23.67 28.24 3.38
CA GLY A 133 -24.50 28.96 2.40
C GLY A 133 -25.23 30.18 2.94
N GLY A 134 -24.76 30.74 4.06
CA GLY A 134 -25.19 32.05 4.55
C GLY A 134 -26.66 32.23 4.97
N PRO A 135 -27.38 31.23 5.54
CA PRO A 135 -28.76 31.42 6.01
C PRO A 135 -28.89 32.51 7.08
N GLY A 136 -27.85 32.74 7.89
CA GLY A 136 -27.80 33.85 8.84
C GLY A 136 -27.88 35.20 8.12
N MET A 137 -27.07 35.41 7.09
CA MET A 137 -27.11 36.69 6.35
C MET A 137 -28.42 36.87 5.57
N LEU A 138 -29.01 35.77 5.06
CA LEU A 138 -30.35 35.80 4.46
C LEU A 138 -31.43 36.22 5.47
N ALA A 139 -31.35 35.73 6.71
CA ALA A 139 -32.25 36.14 7.77
C ALA A 139 -32.04 37.62 8.16
N ALA A 140 -30.79 38.11 8.13
CA ALA A 140 -30.49 39.52 8.39
C ALA A 140 -31.13 40.47 7.36
N ASN A 141 -31.23 40.07 6.10
CA ASN A 141 -31.94 40.84 5.06
C ASN A 141 -33.43 41.07 5.41
N SER A 142 -34.02 40.17 6.21
CA SER A 142 -35.43 40.29 6.65
C SER A 142 -35.63 41.28 7.79
N MET A 143 -34.56 41.84 8.37
CA MET A 143 -34.64 42.85 9.44
C MET A 143 -35.08 44.23 8.93
N GLY A 144 -34.98 44.49 7.63
CA GLY A 144 -35.29 45.80 7.03
C GLY A 144 -34.35 46.92 7.46
N LEU A 145 -33.08 46.59 7.77
CA LEU A 145 -32.04 47.54 8.14
C LEU A 145 -31.19 47.95 6.94
N THR A 146 -30.55 49.12 7.06
CA THR A 146 -29.65 49.69 6.06
C THR A 146 -28.51 50.39 6.77
N TRP A 147 -27.29 50.25 6.25
CA TRP A 147 -26.08 50.88 6.77
C TRP A 147 -25.37 51.67 5.66
N ASP A 148 -24.63 52.71 6.04
CA ASP A 148 -23.74 53.44 5.13
C ASP A 148 -22.54 52.56 4.71
N ALA A 149 -22.03 51.75 5.65
CA ALA A 149 -20.92 50.83 5.43
C ALA A 149 -21.03 49.58 6.33
N MET A 150 -20.45 48.47 5.84
CA MET A 150 -20.36 47.22 6.60
C MET A 150 -18.91 46.71 6.57
N ILE A 151 -18.40 46.29 7.73
CA ILE A 151 -17.05 45.77 7.91
C ILE A 151 -17.15 44.28 8.24
N PHE A 152 -16.62 43.44 7.34
CA PHE A 152 -16.61 41.99 7.52
C PHE A 152 -15.28 41.54 8.13
N GLY A 153 -15.38 40.64 9.12
CA GLY A 153 -14.23 40.15 9.88
C GLY A 153 -13.43 39.04 9.21
N GLU A 154 -13.77 38.60 8.01
CA GLU A 154 -13.15 37.44 7.35
C GLU A 154 -12.12 37.87 6.27
N PRO A 155 -10.87 38.27 6.62
CA PRO A 155 -9.93 38.74 5.63
C PRO A 155 -9.23 37.58 4.92
N THR A 156 -9.38 37.50 3.60
CA THR A 156 -8.40 36.79 2.77
C THR A 156 -7.06 37.55 2.82
N GLU A 157 -5.98 36.91 3.28
CA GLU A 157 -4.63 37.49 3.41
C GLU A 157 -4.43 38.61 4.45
N GLY A 158 -5.38 38.87 5.35
CA GLY A 158 -5.22 39.90 6.39
C GLY A 158 -5.17 41.35 5.87
N LYS A 159 -5.74 41.61 4.69
CA LYS A 159 -5.76 42.94 4.05
C LYS A 159 -7.18 43.52 4.04
N LEU A 160 -7.27 44.84 4.19
CA LEU A 160 -8.53 45.55 3.98
C LEU A 160 -8.89 45.54 2.49
N ALA A 161 -10.10 45.07 2.17
CA ALA A 161 -10.64 45.05 0.82
C ALA A 161 -11.97 45.81 0.77
N VAL A 162 -12.22 46.55 -0.32
CA VAL A 162 -13.46 47.31 -0.55
C VAL A 162 -14.53 46.50 -1.30
N GLY A 163 -14.27 45.22 -1.55
CA GLY A 163 -15.17 44.32 -2.24
C GLY A 163 -14.73 42.86 -2.09
N HIS A 164 -15.70 41.95 -2.12
CA HIS A 164 -15.50 40.52 -2.11
C HIS A 164 -15.83 39.92 -3.48
N LYS A 165 -15.23 38.79 -3.81
CA LYS A 165 -15.63 38.05 -5.02
C LYS A 165 -17.01 37.44 -4.75
N GLY A 166 -17.94 37.60 -5.70
CA GLY A 166 -19.19 36.85 -5.65
C GLY A 166 -18.90 35.34 -5.69
N HIS A 167 -19.70 34.57 -4.95
CA HIS A 167 -19.65 33.11 -4.96
C HIS A 167 -20.97 32.60 -5.54
N PHE A 168 -20.90 31.89 -6.66
CA PHE A 168 -22.06 31.27 -7.30
C PHE A 168 -21.83 29.76 -7.34
N VAL A 169 -22.48 29.05 -6.41
CA VAL A 169 -22.41 27.59 -6.30
C VAL A 169 -23.63 27.01 -6.99
N PHE A 170 -23.41 26.14 -7.96
CA PHE A 170 -24.46 25.39 -8.63
C PHE A 170 -24.00 23.94 -8.79
N GLU A 171 -24.86 22.99 -8.44
CA GLU A 171 -24.70 21.59 -8.82
C GLU A 171 -25.48 21.35 -10.11
N LEU A 172 -24.91 21.74 -11.25
CA LEU A 172 -25.55 21.55 -12.57
C LEU A 172 -24.55 21.05 -13.59
N PHE A 173 -23.87 19.95 -13.28
CA PHE A 173 -23.23 19.16 -14.32
C PHE A 173 -23.46 17.68 -14.12
N PRO A 174 -23.45 16.89 -15.21
CA PRO A 174 -23.45 15.44 -15.12
C PRO A 174 -22.34 14.96 -14.19
N SER A 175 -22.69 14.00 -13.34
CA SER A 175 -21.75 13.31 -12.46
C SER A 175 -21.51 11.90 -12.99
N SER A 176 -20.32 11.38 -12.77
CA SER A 176 -20.00 9.96 -12.97
C SER A 176 -19.88 9.28 -11.61
N GLU A 177 -20.36 8.04 -11.50
CA GLU A 177 -20.20 7.22 -10.30
C GLU A 177 -18.74 6.96 -9.94
N ILE A 178 -17.83 7.02 -10.93
CA ILE A 178 -16.41 6.67 -10.76
C ILE A 178 -15.55 7.91 -10.49
N ILE A 179 -15.78 9.01 -11.21
CA ILE A 179 -14.93 10.22 -11.15
C ILE A 179 -15.59 11.40 -10.45
N GLY A 180 -16.82 11.23 -9.94
CA GLY A 180 -17.55 12.26 -9.21
C GLY A 180 -18.20 13.31 -10.11
N PRO A 181 -18.57 14.49 -9.57
CA PRO A 181 -19.22 15.54 -10.34
C PRO A 181 -18.25 16.24 -11.30
N SER A 182 -18.75 16.67 -12.47
CA SER A 182 -17.98 17.59 -13.33
C SER A 182 -17.76 18.92 -12.60
N THR A 183 -16.64 19.58 -12.83
CA THR A 183 -16.32 20.86 -12.18
C THR A 183 -16.13 21.99 -13.19
N PHE A 184 -16.63 23.18 -12.85
CA PHE A 184 -16.43 24.39 -13.64
C PHE A 184 -15.35 25.26 -12.98
N HIS A 185 -14.35 25.67 -13.77
CA HIS A 185 -13.31 26.57 -13.34
C HIS A 185 -13.29 27.80 -14.27
N CYS A 186 -13.55 28.98 -13.73
CA CYS A 186 -13.18 30.22 -14.38
C CYS A 186 -11.72 30.52 -14.02
N GLY A 187 -10.84 30.46 -15.01
CA GLY A 187 -9.41 30.75 -14.89
C GLY A 187 -9.11 32.25 -14.95
N GLN A 188 -8.05 32.62 -15.66
CA GLN A 188 -7.60 34.01 -15.75
C GLN A 188 -8.59 34.86 -16.57
N ILE A 189 -9.06 35.94 -15.96
CA ILE A 189 -9.79 37.02 -16.64
C ILE A 189 -8.77 38.12 -16.95
N SER A 190 -8.68 38.51 -18.22
CA SER A 190 -7.74 39.49 -18.74
C SER A 190 -8.48 40.57 -19.51
N GLY A 191 -8.35 41.81 -19.06
CA GLY A 191 -8.93 42.98 -19.70
C GLY A 191 -8.64 44.20 -18.83
N GLY A 192 -8.00 45.21 -19.42
CA GLY A 192 -7.67 46.47 -18.74
C GLY A 192 -6.18 46.78 -18.79
N VAL A 193 -5.85 48.07 -18.84
CA VAL A 193 -4.46 48.58 -18.87
C VAL A 193 -3.91 48.86 -17.46
N GLY A 194 -4.73 48.63 -16.43
CA GLY A 194 -4.43 48.83 -15.00
C GLY A 194 -5.67 48.52 -14.15
N TYR A 195 -5.50 48.49 -12.82
CA TYR A 195 -6.49 47.98 -11.86
C TYR A 195 -7.86 48.69 -11.85
N ASN A 196 -8.03 49.85 -12.53
CA ASN A 196 -9.25 50.67 -12.52
C ASN A 196 -9.67 51.21 -13.91
N ILE A 197 -9.25 50.57 -15.01
CA ILE A 197 -9.64 51.00 -16.36
C ILE A 197 -10.64 49.99 -16.93
N LEU A 198 -11.87 50.44 -17.23
CA LEU A 198 -12.85 49.65 -17.98
C LEU A 198 -12.26 49.28 -19.34
N ALA A 199 -12.00 47.99 -19.53
CA ALA A 199 -11.48 47.49 -20.80
C ALA A 199 -12.58 47.55 -21.86
N ALA A 200 -12.26 48.06 -23.04
CA ALA A 200 -13.18 48.03 -24.18
C ALA A 200 -13.54 46.58 -24.55
N GLU A 201 -12.63 45.64 -24.29
CA GLU A 201 -12.83 44.20 -24.45
C GLU A 201 -12.15 43.46 -23.29
N CYS A 202 -12.78 42.38 -22.80
CA CYS A 202 -12.20 41.47 -21.83
C CYS A 202 -12.30 40.03 -22.32
N THR A 203 -11.34 39.21 -21.89
CA THR A 203 -11.30 37.78 -22.17
C THR A 203 -11.25 37.01 -20.86
N ALA A 204 -11.98 35.90 -20.78
CA ALA A 204 -11.95 35.01 -19.64
C ALA A 204 -11.67 33.60 -20.13
N LEU A 205 -10.63 32.96 -19.60
CA LEU A 205 -10.39 31.54 -19.87
C LEU A 205 -11.25 30.72 -18.91
N CYS A 206 -12.28 30.04 -19.43
CA CYS A 206 -13.10 29.12 -18.65
C CYS A 206 -12.79 27.68 -19.06
N ALA A 207 -12.73 26.77 -18.09
CA ALA A 207 -12.52 25.34 -18.29
C ALA A 207 -13.60 24.55 -17.54
N VAL A 208 -14.24 23.62 -18.24
CA VAL A 208 -15.15 22.64 -17.62
C VAL A 208 -14.44 21.29 -17.62
N ARG A 209 -14.16 20.74 -16.44
CA ARG A 209 -13.69 19.35 -16.31
C ARG A 209 -14.91 18.45 -16.35
N VAL A 210 -15.11 17.78 -17.47
CA VAL A 210 -16.30 16.96 -17.72
C VAL A 210 -16.10 15.56 -17.13
N ALA A 211 -17.06 15.13 -16.32
CA ALA A 211 -17.14 13.80 -15.73
C ALA A 211 -18.01 12.84 -16.57
N SER A 212 -18.99 13.37 -17.31
CA SER A 212 -19.78 12.61 -18.29
C SER A 212 -20.53 13.55 -19.25
N ASP A 213 -20.94 13.04 -20.41
CA ASP A 213 -21.83 13.72 -21.38
C ASP A 213 -21.31 15.09 -21.86
N LEU A 214 -20.10 15.08 -22.43
CA LEU A 214 -19.48 16.24 -23.08
C LEU A 214 -20.40 17.00 -24.07
N PRO A 215 -21.20 16.33 -24.93
CA PRO A 215 -22.11 17.03 -25.86
C PRO A 215 -23.22 17.81 -25.15
N LEU A 216 -23.73 17.32 -24.02
CA LEU A 216 -24.69 18.07 -23.21
C LEU A 216 -24.02 19.31 -22.60
N VAL A 217 -22.83 19.15 -22.03
CA VAL A 217 -22.08 20.28 -21.45
C VAL A 217 -21.80 21.36 -22.49
N GLU A 218 -21.42 20.97 -23.70
CA GLU A 218 -21.16 21.90 -24.81
C GLU A 218 -22.41 22.71 -25.18
N ARG A 219 -23.57 22.05 -25.33
CA ARG A 219 -24.84 22.73 -25.62
C ARG A 219 -25.25 23.70 -24.51
N LEU A 220 -25.06 23.31 -23.24
CA LEU A 220 -25.40 24.18 -22.12
C LEU A 220 -24.54 25.46 -22.08
N VAL A 221 -23.25 25.35 -22.42
CA VAL A 221 -22.36 26.51 -22.52
C VAL A 221 -22.75 27.41 -23.70
N GLU A 222 -23.08 26.84 -24.85
CA GLU A 222 -23.53 27.60 -26.02
C GLU A 222 -24.88 28.30 -25.78
N ASP A 223 -25.84 27.60 -25.20
CA ASP A 223 -27.14 28.15 -24.82
C ASP A 223 -27.01 29.27 -23.78
N ALA A 224 -26.04 29.17 -22.86
CA ALA A 224 -25.76 30.22 -21.90
C ALA A 224 -25.17 31.47 -22.59
N VAL A 225 -24.18 31.30 -23.48
CA VAL A 225 -23.53 32.43 -24.17
C VAL A 225 -24.46 33.09 -25.20
N SER A 226 -25.28 32.32 -25.91
CA SER A 226 -26.18 32.84 -26.95
C SER A 226 -27.22 33.84 -26.45
N LYS A 227 -27.49 33.87 -25.14
CA LYS A 227 -28.35 34.87 -24.47
C LYS A 227 -27.69 36.25 -24.35
N HIS A 228 -26.41 36.38 -24.69
CA HIS A 228 -25.63 37.59 -24.51
C HIS A 228 -24.94 38.00 -25.82
N GLU A 229 -25.51 38.99 -26.52
CA GLU A 229 -25.07 39.42 -27.86
C GLU A 229 -23.63 40.00 -27.91
N HIS A 230 -23.07 40.38 -26.76
CA HIS A 230 -21.73 40.99 -26.66
C HIS A 230 -20.64 40.01 -26.24
N ILE A 231 -20.96 38.72 -26.08
CA ILE A 231 -20.00 37.69 -25.67
C ILE A 231 -19.72 36.76 -26.85
N ARG A 232 -18.44 36.62 -27.20
CA ARG A 232 -17.98 35.68 -28.22
C ARG A 232 -17.35 34.45 -27.55
N LEU A 233 -17.93 33.28 -27.79
CA LEU A 233 -17.35 32.01 -27.34
C LEU A 233 -16.26 31.54 -28.32
N GLU A 234 -15.07 31.25 -27.81
CA GLU A 234 -13.96 30.65 -28.57
C GLU A 234 -13.52 29.35 -27.90
N LYS A 235 -13.68 28.21 -28.58
CA LYS A 235 -13.29 26.88 -28.07
C LYS A 235 -11.81 26.63 -28.32
N LYS A 236 -11.00 26.50 -27.27
CA LYS A 236 -9.55 26.32 -27.39
C LYS A 236 -9.12 24.85 -27.59
N PHE A 237 -9.62 23.94 -26.77
CA PHE A 237 -9.44 22.50 -26.92
C PHE A 237 -10.57 21.77 -26.17
N LEU A 238 -10.88 20.56 -26.62
CA LEU A 238 -11.98 19.75 -26.12
C LEU A 238 -11.57 18.28 -26.10
N TYR A 239 -11.80 17.58 -25.00
CA TYR A 239 -11.65 16.13 -24.91
C TYR A 239 -12.72 15.57 -23.95
N PRO A 240 -13.28 14.38 -24.24
CA PRO A 240 -14.25 13.75 -23.36
C PRO A 240 -13.61 13.25 -22.06
N GLU A 241 -14.43 12.81 -21.11
CA GLU A 241 -13.96 12.14 -19.90
C GLU A 241 -13.01 10.99 -20.25
N LEU A 242 -11.86 10.97 -19.58
CA LEU A 242 -10.83 9.95 -19.78
C LEU A 242 -10.78 9.08 -18.54
N TYR A 243 -11.34 7.88 -18.62
CA TYR A 243 -11.17 6.87 -17.59
C TYR A 243 -9.72 6.39 -17.63
N LEU A 244 -8.97 6.62 -16.55
CA LEU A 244 -7.59 6.15 -16.41
C LEU A 244 -7.47 4.62 -16.40
N ASP A 245 -8.59 3.93 -16.24
CA ASP A 245 -8.70 2.46 -16.23
C ASP A 245 -9.61 1.93 -17.35
N HIS A 246 -9.62 2.59 -18.52
CA HIS A 246 -10.23 2.05 -19.74
C HIS A 246 -9.15 1.60 -20.72
N ASP A 247 -9.30 0.38 -21.25
CA ASP A 247 -8.37 -0.23 -22.19
C ASP A 247 -8.33 0.56 -23.51
N VAL A 248 -7.31 1.40 -23.70
CA VAL A 248 -7.07 2.12 -24.97
C VAL A 248 -6.37 1.17 -25.95
N PRO A 249 -6.99 0.81 -27.09
CA PRO A 249 -6.35 -0.04 -28.09
C PRO A 249 -5.14 0.70 -28.70
N GLY A 250 -3.94 0.20 -28.43
CA GLY A 250 -2.67 0.72 -28.97
C GLY A 250 -1.88 1.67 -28.06
N LEU A 251 -2.41 2.06 -26.91
CA LEU A 251 -1.72 2.90 -25.91
C LEU A 251 -1.73 2.18 -24.57
N TRP A 252 -0.97 1.09 -24.50
CA TRP A 252 -0.64 0.49 -23.22
C TRP A 252 0.23 1.52 -22.48
N LYS A 253 -0.23 1.98 -21.32
CA LYS A 253 0.60 2.13 -20.12
C LYS A 253 2.10 1.99 -20.45
N MET A 254 2.91 3.03 -20.25
CA MET A 254 4.35 2.84 -20.03
C MET A 254 4.61 2.18 -18.66
N THR A 255 3.75 1.24 -18.26
CA THR A 255 4.18 0.06 -17.52
C THR A 255 5.00 -0.70 -18.54
N LEU A 256 6.31 -0.82 -18.33
CA LEU A 256 7.14 -1.70 -19.13
C LEU A 256 6.52 -3.11 -19.09
N LYS A 257 5.66 -3.42 -20.07
CA LYS A 257 5.07 -4.76 -20.30
C LYS A 257 6.11 -5.72 -20.86
N ASN A 258 7.37 -5.49 -20.50
CA ASN A 258 8.49 -6.25 -20.97
C ASN A 258 9.64 -6.05 -19.99
N LEU A 259 10.08 -7.16 -19.38
CA LEU A 259 11.29 -7.18 -18.56
C LEU A 259 12.51 -6.69 -19.36
N GLY A 260 12.49 -6.80 -20.69
CA GLY A 260 13.60 -6.45 -21.58
C GLY A 260 14.21 -5.06 -21.32
N ASN A 261 13.38 -4.04 -21.08
CA ASN A 261 13.85 -2.66 -21.00
C ASN A 261 13.62 -2.02 -19.62
N LEU A 262 13.84 -2.77 -18.54
CA LEU A 262 13.78 -2.19 -17.19
C LEU A 262 14.89 -1.13 -17.00
N PRO A 263 14.54 0.15 -16.77
CA PRO A 263 15.54 1.18 -16.58
C PRO A 263 16.31 0.93 -15.28
N VAL A 264 17.60 1.20 -15.32
CA VAL A 264 18.41 1.25 -14.09
C VAL A 264 18.01 2.51 -13.35
N ILE A 265 17.27 2.35 -12.26
CA ILE A 265 16.91 3.47 -11.38
C ILE A 265 18.10 3.74 -10.45
N PRO A 266 18.48 5.02 -10.23
CA PRO A 266 19.49 5.37 -9.24
C PRO A 266 19.16 4.76 -7.88
N LEU A 267 20.15 4.09 -7.31
CA LEU A 267 20.06 3.60 -5.93
C LEU A 267 20.09 4.80 -4.96
N PRO A 268 19.44 4.69 -3.78
CA PRO A 268 19.50 5.72 -2.76
C PRO A 268 20.95 6.13 -2.42
N GLU A 269 21.21 7.43 -2.28
CA GLU A 269 22.52 8.00 -1.93
C GLU A 269 23.13 7.36 -0.68
N SER A 270 22.28 7.00 0.29
CA SER A 270 22.67 6.29 1.50
C SER A 270 23.42 4.97 1.25
N PHE A 271 23.15 4.26 0.13
CA PHE A 271 23.93 3.07 -0.22
C PHE A 271 25.31 3.41 -0.76
N ALA A 272 25.43 4.48 -1.55
CA ALA A 272 26.71 4.96 -2.04
C ALA A 272 27.60 5.41 -0.87
N LEU A 273 27.00 6.08 0.12
CA LEU A 273 27.70 6.47 1.36
C LEU A 273 28.20 5.25 2.15
N THR A 274 27.36 4.22 2.33
CA THR A 274 27.75 2.98 3.02
C THR A 274 28.86 2.23 2.28
N ALA A 275 28.83 2.21 0.94
CA ALA A 275 29.87 1.62 0.11
C ALA A 275 31.20 2.39 0.26
N ALA A 276 31.17 3.72 0.11
CA ALA A 276 32.33 4.58 0.29
C ALA A 276 32.94 4.43 1.70
N TYR A 277 32.10 4.37 2.74
CA TYR A 277 32.57 4.11 4.10
C TYR A 277 33.22 2.74 4.24
N SER A 278 32.68 1.70 3.60
CA SER A 278 33.23 0.34 3.67
C SER A 278 34.59 0.25 2.98
N ASP A 279 34.73 0.90 1.83
CA ASP A 279 35.94 0.91 1.00
C ASP A 279 37.05 1.82 1.54
N ASP A 280 36.72 2.81 2.37
CA ASP A 280 37.70 3.70 2.99
C ASP A 280 38.66 2.92 3.92
N PRO A 281 39.97 2.84 3.62
CA PRO A 281 40.92 2.10 4.47
C PRO A 281 41.34 2.89 5.72
N PHE A 282 40.90 4.15 5.89
CA PHE A 282 41.30 4.98 7.00
C PHE A 282 40.83 4.38 8.34
N PRO A 283 41.74 4.08 9.30
CA PRO A 283 41.40 3.33 10.50
C PRO A 283 40.47 4.07 11.46
N ASN A 284 40.44 5.41 11.39
CA ASN A 284 39.62 6.28 12.24
C ASN A 284 38.39 6.85 11.50
N LYS A 285 37.99 6.24 10.38
CA LYS A 285 36.77 6.64 9.67
C LYS A 285 35.55 6.54 10.59
N VAL A 286 34.61 7.47 10.42
CA VAL A 286 33.37 7.53 11.22
C VAL A 286 32.17 7.41 10.29
N ASN A 287 31.29 6.43 10.54
CA ASN A 287 30.04 6.31 9.79
C ASN A 287 28.91 7.06 10.51
N LEU A 288 28.58 8.25 10.01
CA LEU A 288 27.45 9.04 10.50
C LEU A 288 26.13 8.73 9.76
N GLY A 289 26.15 7.87 8.74
CA GLY A 289 24.98 7.45 7.96
C GLY A 289 24.42 6.08 8.36
N GLN A 290 24.67 5.61 9.60
CA GLN A 290 24.41 4.23 10.03
C GLN A 290 23.03 3.68 9.64
N GLY A 291 23.01 2.38 9.30
CA GLY A 291 21.78 1.57 9.26
C GLY A 291 21.19 1.33 7.88
N VAL A 292 21.88 1.70 6.79
CA VAL A 292 21.35 1.61 5.42
C VAL A 292 22.26 0.82 4.49
N TYR A 293 21.81 -0.35 4.03
CA TYR A 293 22.53 -1.20 3.07
C TYR A 293 21.53 -2.04 2.25
N PRO A 294 21.88 -2.43 1.00
CA PRO A 294 20.99 -3.20 0.13
C PRO A 294 20.97 -4.71 0.44
N GLY A 295 21.86 -5.16 1.33
CA GLY A 295 22.12 -6.55 1.70
C GLY A 295 23.61 -6.78 1.94
N ASP A 296 23.96 -7.93 2.51
CA ASP A 296 25.36 -8.33 2.71
C ASP A 296 25.92 -8.98 1.43
N SER A 297 26.99 -8.40 0.87
CA SER A 297 27.55 -8.83 -0.42
C SER A 297 28.21 -10.20 -0.34
N LYS A 298 28.93 -10.50 0.75
CA LYS A 298 29.57 -11.81 0.96
C LYS A 298 28.53 -12.91 1.05
N PHE A 299 27.49 -12.69 1.83
CA PHE A 299 26.33 -13.56 1.92
C PHE A 299 25.70 -13.81 0.54
N LEU A 300 25.43 -12.76 -0.25
CA LEU A 300 24.78 -12.92 -1.56
C LEU A 300 25.63 -13.74 -2.54
N THR A 301 26.95 -13.56 -2.52
CA THR A 301 27.88 -14.39 -3.29
C THR A 301 27.79 -15.84 -2.85
N LYS A 302 27.88 -16.13 -1.54
CA LYS A 302 27.84 -17.49 -1.02
C LYS A 302 26.48 -18.18 -1.18
N ALA A 303 25.38 -17.45 -1.01
CA ALA A 303 24.03 -17.92 -1.27
C ALA A 303 23.88 -18.36 -2.74
N ARG A 304 24.36 -17.52 -3.67
CA ARG A 304 24.35 -17.80 -5.12
C ARG A 304 25.23 -19.01 -5.46
N GLU A 305 26.46 -19.08 -4.96
CA GLU A 305 27.37 -20.21 -5.16
C GLU A 305 26.78 -21.53 -4.66
N LEU A 306 26.15 -21.52 -3.48
CA LEU A 306 25.51 -22.71 -2.90
C LEU A 306 24.36 -23.22 -3.77
N LEU A 307 23.56 -22.30 -4.33
CA LEU A 307 22.39 -22.65 -5.13
C LEU A 307 22.80 -23.11 -6.54
N PHE A 308 23.56 -22.30 -7.25
CA PHE A 308 23.84 -22.49 -8.67
C PHE A 308 25.11 -23.31 -8.96
N GLY A 309 25.98 -23.47 -7.98
CA GLY A 309 27.35 -23.95 -8.21
C GLY A 309 28.24 -22.85 -8.80
N PRO A 310 29.57 -23.01 -8.75
CA PRO A 310 30.51 -21.93 -9.06
C PRO A 310 30.43 -21.45 -10.52
N GLN A 311 30.15 -22.34 -11.48
CA GLN A 311 30.11 -21.99 -12.90
C GLN A 311 28.90 -21.13 -13.26
N ILE A 312 27.71 -21.46 -12.75
CA ILE A 312 26.49 -20.69 -13.04
C ILE A 312 26.46 -19.43 -12.17
N ALA A 313 26.95 -19.49 -10.93
CA ALA A 313 26.97 -18.36 -10.01
C ALA A 313 27.77 -17.14 -10.52
N SER A 314 28.80 -17.37 -11.36
CA SER A 314 29.58 -16.30 -12.00
C SER A 314 28.92 -15.67 -13.23
N SER A 315 27.72 -16.14 -13.62
CA SER A 315 27.01 -15.58 -14.77
C SER A 315 26.48 -14.18 -14.47
N GLU A 316 26.65 -13.26 -15.41
CA GLU A 316 26.26 -11.85 -15.27
C GLU A 316 24.73 -11.66 -15.33
N ASN A 317 24.01 -12.60 -15.94
CA ASN A 317 22.55 -12.56 -16.07
C ASN A 317 21.77 -12.92 -14.78
N ILE A 318 22.44 -12.97 -13.63
CA ILE A 318 21.81 -13.27 -12.35
C ILE A 318 21.87 -12.04 -11.44
N ALA A 319 20.70 -11.55 -11.03
CA ALA A 319 20.54 -10.56 -9.97
C ALA A 319 20.18 -11.24 -8.64
N SER A 320 20.89 -10.93 -7.56
CA SER A 320 20.60 -11.45 -6.22
C SER A 320 20.23 -10.34 -5.25
N LEU A 321 19.25 -10.59 -4.38
CA LEU A 321 18.92 -9.76 -3.24
C LEU A 321 18.79 -10.59 -1.98
N GLN A 322 19.18 -10.02 -0.85
CA GLN A 322 18.96 -10.64 0.45
C GLN A 322 17.51 -10.38 0.89
N THR A 323 16.86 -11.40 1.44
CA THR A 323 15.44 -11.35 1.77
C THR A 323 15.16 -11.84 3.19
N VAL A 324 13.96 -11.56 3.68
CA VAL A 324 13.43 -12.10 4.94
C VAL A 324 13.06 -13.57 4.74
N ALA A 325 14.08 -14.42 4.71
CA ALA A 325 14.01 -15.83 4.35
C ALA A 325 13.31 -16.08 3.00
N GLY A 326 12.81 -17.31 2.81
CA GLY A 326 12.05 -17.69 1.62
C GLY A 326 10.69 -17.01 1.52
N THR A 327 10.04 -16.68 2.64
CA THR A 327 8.76 -15.96 2.63
C THR A 327 8.91 -14.58 1.99
N GLY A 328 9.92 -13.81 2.40
CA GLY A 328 10.22 -12.51 1.82
C GLY A 328 10.66 -12.61 0.36
N ALA A 329 11.38 -13.68 -0.02
CA ALA A 329 11.74 -13.91 -1.41
C ALA A 329 10.51 -14.17 -2.30
N ASN A 330 9.60 -15.05 -1.87
CA ASN A 330 8.35 -15.34 -2.58
C ASN A 330 7.46 -14.09 -2.68
N HIS A 331 7.38 -13.29 -1.61
CA HIS A 331 6.64 -12.01 -1.58
C HIS A 331 7.19 -11.01 -2.60
N LEU A 332 8.49 -10.77 -2.59
CA LEU A 332 9.14 -9.87 -3.55
C LEU A 332 9.01 -10.37 -5.00
N ALA A 333 9.12 -11.69 -5.22
CA ALA A 333 8.88 -12.29 -6.53
C ALA A 333 7.44 -12.04 -7.01
N ALA A 334 6.44 -12.25 -6.15
CA ALA A 334 5.03 -12.01 -6.47
C ALA A 334 4.75 -10.53 -6.80
N ILE A 335 5.22 -9.58 -5.97
CA ILE A 335 5.07 -8.15 -6.25
C ILE A 335 5.77 -7.74 -7.54
N PHE A 336 7.00 -8.21 -7.76
CA PHE A 336 7.75 -7.88 -8.96
C PHE A 336 7.05 -8.42 -10.21
N CYS A 337 6.62 -9.69 -10.20
CA CYS A 337 5.83 -10.26 -11.29
C CYS A 337 4.55 -9.45 -11.52
N ALA A 338 3.76 -9.17 -10.48
CA ALA A 338 2.52 -8.41 -10.61
C ALA A 338 2.73 -7.01 -11.23
N ARG A 339 3.81 -6.31 -10.84
CA ARG A 339 4.08 -4.94 -11.29
C ARG A 339 4.83 -4.84 -12.62
N LYS A 340 5.68 -5.83 -12.96
CA LYS A 340 6.61 -5.77 -14.10
C LYS A 340 6.31 -6.79 -15.18
N LEU A 341 5.97 -8.02 -14.80
CA LEU A 341 5.56 -9.07 -15.75
C LEU A 341 4.08 -8.94 -16.12
N CYS A 342 3.24 -8.50 -15.18
CA CYS A 342 1.78 -8.38 -15.30
C CYS A 342 1.12 -9.69 -15.79
N PRO A 343 1.37 -10.84 -15.13
CA PRO A 343 0.80 -12.12 -15.55
C PRO A 343 -0.72 -12.12 -15.40
N LYS A 344 -1.41 -12.86 -16.25
CA LYS A 344 -2.86 -13.09 -16.12
C LYS A 344 -3.14 -14.07 -14.99
N ASN A 345 -2.33 -15.13 -14.91
CA ASN A 345 -2.48 -16.21 -13.94
C ASN A 345 -1.18 -16.52 -13.21
N VAL A 346 -1.33 -17.00 -11.98
CA VAL A 346 -0.29 -17.75 -11.25
C VAL A 346 -0.77 -19.18 -11.03
N PHE A 347 0.03 -20.15 -11.45
CA PHE A 347 -0.19 -21.57 -11.30
C PHE A 347 0.51 -22.11 -10.06
N ILE A 348 -0.27 -22.71 -9.16
CA ILE A 348 0.16 -23.22 -7.86
C ILE A 348 -0.18 -24.71 -7.78
N SER A 349 0.71 -25.54 -7.24
CA SER A 349 0.47 -26.98 -7.12
C SER A 349 -0.75 -27.29 -6.25
N ASP A 350 -1.47 -28.36 -6.58
CA ASP A 350 -2.54 -28.90 -5.74
C ASP A 350 -2.13 -30.26 -5.13
N PRO A 351 -1.85 -30.33 -3.81
CA PRO A 351 -1.76 -29.22 -2.84
C PRO A 351 -0.39 -28.51 -2.89
N THR A 352 -0.20 -27.46 -2.09
CA THR A 352 1.08 -26.73 -1.94
C THR A 352 1.34 -26.28 -0.50
N TRP A 353 2.41 -25.52 -0.27
CA TRP A 353 2.58 -24.79 0.99
C TRP A 353 1.52 -23.69 1.07
N ASP A 354 0.58 -23.80 2.02
CA ASP A 354 -0.60 -22.92 2.14
C ASP A 354 -0.29 -21.42 2.00
N ASN A 355 0.89 -21.00 2.47
CA ASN A 355 1.30 -19.60 2.43
C ASN A 355 1.54 -19.07 1.01
N HIS A 356 1.73 -19.91 -0.01
CA HIS A 356 1.79 -19.46 -1.40
C HIS A 356 0.51 -18.72 -1.80
N HIS A 357 -0.66 -19.23 -1.40
CA HIS A 357 -1.94 -18.57 -1.68
C HIS A 357 -2.05 -17.21 -1.00
N LEU A 358 -1.64 -17.15 0.28
CA LEU A 358 -1.66 -15.92 1.07
C LEU A 358 -0.72 -14.87 0.49
N ILE A 359 0.51 -15.26 0.16
CA ILE A 359 1.50 -14.35 -0.45
C ILE A 359 0.93 -13.75 -1.74
N TRP A 360 0.43 -14.58 -2.66
CA TRP A 360 -0.07 -14.08 -3.94
C TRP A 360 -1.36 -13.27 -3.80
N LYS A 361 -2.22 -13.60 -2.84
CA LYS A 361 -3.42 -12.82 -2.54
C LYS A 361 -3.06 -11.41 -2.06
N GLU A 362 -2.08 -11.28 -1.17
CA GLU A 362 -1.68 -9.98 -0.61
C GLU A 362 -0.79 -9.19 -1.57
N ALA A 363 0.20 -9.84 -2.20
CA ALA A 363 1.18 -9.19 -3.07
C ALA A 363 0.62 -8.85 -4.47
N ALA A 364 -0.36 -9.61 -4.95
CA ALA A 364 -0.83 -9.59 -6.32
C ALA A 364 -2.34 -9.90 -6.43
N PRO A 365 -3.22 -9.13 -5.76
CA PRO A 365 -4.66 -9.43 -5.67
C PRO A 365 -5.38 -9.48 -7.03
N ASN A 366 -4.81 -8.83 -8.05
CA ASN A 366 -5.36 -8.79 -9.42
C ASN A 366 -4.87 -9.95 -10.32
N VAL A 367 -3.97 -10.81 -9.83
CA VAL A 367 -3.48 -11.98 -10.58
C VAL A 367 -4.34 -13.20 -10.21
N THR A 368 -4.91 -13.87 -11.21
CA THR A 368 -5.80 -15.02 -10.97
C THR A 368 -4.99 -16.23 -10.52
N GLN A 369 -5.27 -16.74 -9.32
CA GLN A 369 -4.66 -17.99 -8.85
C GLN A 369 -5.35 -19.19 -9.52
N LYS A 370 -4.57 -20.05 -10.17
CA LYS A 370 -5.00 -21.31 -10.75
C LYS A 370 -4.24 -22.46 -10.10
N LEU A 371 -4.94 -23.55 -9.83
CA LEU A 371 -4.31 -24.79 -9.39
C LEU A 371 -3.89 -25.64 -10.58
N TYR A 372 -2.75 -26.33 -10.45
CA TYR A 372 -2.38 -27.43 -11.34
C TYR A 372 -2.30 -28.75 -10.56
N PRO A 373 -2.80 -29.86 -11.15
CA PRO A 373 -2.74 -31.16 -10.47
C PRO A 373 -1.31 -31.54 -10.14
N TYR A 374 -1.04 -31.91 -8.89
CA TYR A 374 0.29 -32.36 -8.46
C TYR A 374 0.23 -33.70 -7.74
N TYR A 375 -0.69 -33.86 -6.78
CA TYR A 375 -0.89 -35.11 -6.07
C TYR A 375 -2.10 -35.88 -6.58
N ASP A 376 -1.96 -37.18 -6.80
CA ASP A 376 -3.08 -38.08 -7.06
C ASP A 376 -3.39 -38.88 -5.78
N PRO A 377 -4.54 -38.63 -5.11
CA PRO A 377 -4.92 -39.35 -3.88
C PRO A 377 -5.10 -40.86 -4.08
N SER A 378 -5.45 -41.31 -5.28
CA SER A 378 -5.70 -42.73 -5.57
C SER A 378 -4.41 -43.54 -5.64
N THR A 379 -3.38 -42.97 -6.27
CA THR A 379 -2.06 -43.62 -6.41
C THR A 379 -1.05 -43.15 -5.37
N ARG A 380 -1.35 -42.06 -4.64
CA ARG A 380 -0.47 -41.34 -3.70
C ARG A 380 0.86 -40.92 -4.32
N ARG A 381 0.87 -40.65 -5.63
CA ARG A 381 2.04 -40.30 -6.44
C ARG A 381 1.86 -38.93 -7.12
N LEU A 382 2.89 -38.50 -7.81
CA LEU A 382 2.85 -37.31 -8.67
C LEU A 382 1.87 -37.52 -9.83
N ASN A 383 0.88 -36.64 -9.95
CA ASN A 383 0.00 -36.55 -11.11
C ASN A 383 0.70 -35.80 -12.26
N PHE A 384 1.75 -36.43 -12.79
CA PHE A 384 2.63 -35.80 -13.78
C PHE A 384 1.91 -35.47 -15.08
N GLU A 385 1.11 -36.39 -15.60
CA GLU A 385 0.34 -36.18 -16.84
C GLU A 385 -0.72 -35.07 -16.65
N GLY A 386 -1.40 -35.04 -15.51
CA GLY A 386 -2.36 -33.99 -15.17
C GLY A 386 -1.70 -32.61 -15.03
N MET A 387 -0.51 -32.54 -14.43
CA MET A 387 0.30 -31.31 -14.35
C MET A 387 0.59 -30.77 -15.74
N LEU A 388 1.19 -31.59 -16.62
CA LEU A 388 1.56 -31.15 -17.96
C LEU A 388 0.34 -30.78 -18.80
N ALA A 389 -0.71 -31.60 -18.79
CA ALA A 389 -1.95 -31.33 -19.53
C ALA A 389 -2.59 -30.01 -19.10
N LYS A 390 -2.56 -29.68 -17.79
CA LYS A 390 -3.10 -28.43 -17.27
C LYS A 390 -2.28 -27.22 -17.74
N LEU A 391 -0.96 -27.28 -17.63
CA LEU A 391 -0.08 -26.20 -18.07
C LEU A 391 -0.18 -25.98 -19.60
N GLU A 392 -0.21 -27.05 -20.37
CA GLU A 392 -0.38 -26.99 -21.84
C GLU A 392 -1.71 -26.36 -22.26
N SER A 393 -2.81 -26.80 -21.66
CA SER A 393 -4.15 -26.35 -22.06
C SER A 393 -4.52 -24.97 -21.54
N SER A 394 -4.00 -24.56 -20.37
CA SER A 394 -4.55 -23.42 -19.62
C SER A 394 -3.56 -22.26 -19.41
N ALA A 395 -2.25 -22.49 -19.49
CA ALA A 395 -1.25 -21.44 -19.26
C ALA A 395 -0.97 -20.65 -20.55
N GLU A 396 -0.79 -19.36 -20.41
CA GLU A 396 -0.47 -18.42 -21.49
C GLU A 396 0.95 -17.86 -21.31
N GLU A 397 1.53 -17.29 -22.37
CA GLU A 397 2.85 -16.63 -22.28
C GLU A 397 2.86 -15.60 -21.14
N ASN A 398 3.97 -15.56 -20.38
CA ASN A 398 4.14 -14.76 -19.16
C ASN A 398 3.30 -15.16 -17.95
N ASP A 399 2.43 -16.18 -18.01
CA ASP A 399 1.85 -16.72 -16.77
C ASP A 399 2.94 -17.26 -15.84
N VAL A 400 2.73 -17.12 -14.54
CA VAL A 400 3.69 -17.55 -13.53
C VAL A 400 3.40 -18.98 -13.10
N VAL A 401 4.43 -19.81 -12.94
CA VAL A 401 4.31 -21.15 -12.35
C VAL A 401 5.21 -21.25 -11.12
N ILE A 402 4.63 -21.55 -9.96
CA ILE A 402 5.39 -21.80 -8.73
C ILE A 402 5.78 -23.27 -8.68
N LEU A 403 7.08 -23.56 -8.54
CA LEU A 403 7.62 -24.91 -8.47
C LEU A 403 8.43 -25.07 -7.19
N HIS A 404 8.27 -26.20 -6.48
CA HIS A 404 9.15 -26.52 -5.35
C HIS A 404 10.44 -27.12 -5.91
N ALA A 405 11.59 -26.55 -5.58
CA ALA A 405 12.87 -26.99 -6.15
C ALA A 405 13.24 -28.43 -5.77
N CYS A 406 12.94 -28.79 -4.52
CA CYS A 406 13.06 -30.14 -3.98
C CYS A 406 12.21 -30.27 -2.70
N ALA A 407 11.97 -31.50 -2.26
CA ALA A 407 11.24 -31.84 -1.04
C ALA A 407 9.89 -31.10 -0.95
N HIS A 408 9.04 -31.31 -1.97
CA HIS A 408 7.75 -30.61 -2.11
C HIS A 408 6.94 -30.60 -0.81
N ASN A 409 6.49 -29.42 -0.39
CA ASN A 409 5.64 -29.24 0.78
C ASN A 409 4.18 -29.05 0.31
N PRO A 410 3.23 -29.92 0.69
CA PRO A 410 3.26 -30.84 1.84
C PRO A 410 3.55 -32.32 1.49
N THR A 411 3.58 -32.68 0.20
CA THR A 411 3.46 -34.08 -0.23
C THR A 411 4.72 -34.90 -0.01
N GLY A 412 5.89 -34.28 -0.02
CA GLY A 412 7.19 -34.96 -0.05
C GLY A 412 7.43 -35.74 -1.35
N ILE A 413 6.80 -35.37 -2.47
CA ILE A 413 6.97 -36.06 -3.76
C ILE A 413 7.56 -35.06 -4.75
N ASP A 414 8.69 -35.41 -5.37
CA ASP A 414 9.33 -34.60 -6.40
C ASP A 414 9.32 -35.32 -7.77
N PRO A 415 9.32 -34.58 -8.89
CA PRO A 415 9.53 -35.15 -10.21
C PRO A 415 10.91 -35.81 -10.35
N THR A 416 11.00 -36.85 -11.18
CA THR A 416 12.30 -37.40 -11.60
C THR A 416 13.05 -36.42 -12.50
N ARG A 417 14.34 -36.67 -12.77
CA ARG A 417 15.13 -35.81 -13.66
C ARG A 417 14.54 -35.73 -15.07
N GLU A 418 14.04 -36.84 -15.59
CA GLU A 418 13.38 -36.91 -16.90
C GLU A 418 12.06 -36.13 -16.89
N GLN A 419 11.32 -36.18 -15.79
CA GLN A 419 10.10 -35.40 -15.63
C GLN A 419 10.38 -33.90 -15.52
N TRP A 420 11.42 -33.49 -14.78
CA TRP A 420 11.87 -32.11 -14.70
C TRP A 420 12.25 -31.52 -16.05
N LYS A 421 12.96 -32.28 -16.90
CA LYS A 421 13.29 -31.87 -18.27
C LYS A 421 12.04 -31.60 -19.10
N LYS A 422 11.05 -32.48 -19.04
CA LYS A 422 9.75 -32.29 -19.70
C LYS A 422 9.00 -31.06 -19.16
N ILE A 423 9.06 -30.79 -17.85
CA ILE A 423 8.47 -29.57 -17.28
C ILE A 423 9.19 -28.33 -17.83
N ALA A 424 10.53 -28.34 -17.90
CA ALA A 424 11.32 -27.27 -18.48
C ALA A 424 10.98 -27.03 -19.96
N GLU A 425 10.77 -28.10 -20.73
CA GLU A 425 10.33 -28.02 -22.13
C GLU A 425 8.97 -27.33 -22.26
N VAL A 426 7.98 -27.68 -21.43
CA VAL A 426 6.67 -26.99 -21.41
C VAL A 426 6.84 -25.53 -21.06
N VAL A 427 7.61 -25.22 -20.01
CA VAL A 427 7.91 -23.85 -19.58
C VAL A 427 8.53 -23.03 -20.71
N GLY A 428 9.53 -23.57 -21.40
CA GLY A 428 10.19 -22.88 -22.52
C GLY A 428 9.26 -22.68 -23.71
N ARG A 429 8.54 -23.73 -24.15
CA ARG A 429 7.61 -23.64 -25.29
C ARG A 429 6.47 -22.65 -25.05
N LYS A 430 5.95 -22.61 -23.83
CA LYS A 430 4.84 -21.72 -23.43
C LYS A 430 5.36 -20.38 -22.89
N LYS A 431 6.68 -20.20 -22.77
CA LYS A 431 7.36 -19.03 -22.20
C LYS A 431 6.78 -18.61 -20.85
N LEU A 432 6.63 -19.59 -19.96
CA LEU A 432 6.10 -19.37 -18.62
C LEU A 432 7.20 -18.81 -17.71
N PHE A 433 6.84 -17.89 -16.82
CA PHE A 433 7.76 -17.36 -15.84
C PHE A 433 7.79 -18.28 -14.62
N VAL A 434 8.93 -18.87 -14.30
CA VAL A 434 9.04 -19.81 -13.18
C VAL A 434 9.46 -19.10 -11.90
N VAL A 435 8.79 -19.42 -10.80
CA VAL A 435 9.22 -19.07 -9.43
C VAL A 435 9.52 -20.37 -8.70
N PHE A 436 10.81 -20.68 -8.54
CA PHE A 436 11.24 -21.81 -7.71
C PHE A 436 11.22 -21.42 -6.23
N ASP A 437 10.49 -22.16 -5.40
CA ASP A 437 10.62 -22.11 -3.94
C ASP A 437 11.63 -23.18 -3.47
N CYS A 438 12.75 -22.73 -2.90
CA CYS A 438 13.88 -23.57 -2.50
C CYS A 438 14.13 -23.42 -1.00
N ALA A 439 13.34 -24.11 -0.18
CA ALA A 439 13.41 -24.03 1.27
C ALA A 439 14.14 -25.19 1.96
N TYR A 440 14.36 -26.30 1.24
CA TYR A 440 14.83 -27.57 1.80
C TYR A 440 16.08 -28.13 1.12
N GLN A 441 16.86 -27.29 0.42
CA GLN A 441 18.08 -27.71 -0.25
C GLN A 441 19.02 -28.46 0.73
N GLY A 442 19.28 -29.73 0.42
CA GLY A 442 20.06 -30.68 1.22
C GLY A 442 19.22 -31.73 1.95
N PHE A 443 17.93 -31.50 2.19
CA PHE A 443 17.06 -32.44 2.92
C PHE A 443 16.37 -33.50 2.05
N ALA A 444 16.38 -33.38 0.73
CA ALA A 444 15.81 -34.40 -0.14
C ALA A 444 16.79 -35.57 -0.31
N SER A 445 17.97 -35.30 -0.86
CA SER A 445 18.99 -36.34 -1.06
C SER A 445 19.94 -36.53 0.13
N GLY A 446 20.13 -35.49 0.96
CA GLY A 446 21.26 -35.39 1.89
C GLY A 446 22.45 -34.61 1.32
N HIS A 447 22.31 -34.03 0.12
CA HIS A 447 23.38 -33.31 -0.57
C HIS A 447 22.84 -32.04 -1.25
N ALA A 448 23.34 -30.88 -0.82
CA ALA A 448 22.82 -29.58 -1.28
C ALA A 448 22.93 -29.37 -2.81
N ASP A 449 24.02 -29.82 -3.45
CA ASP A 449 24.16 -29.69 -4.91
C ASP A 449 23.20 -30.60 -5.70
N ALA A 450 22.92 -31.81 -5.19
CA ALA A 450 22.01 -32.73 -5.87
C ALA A 450 20.57 -32.20 -5.81
N ASP A 451 20.22 -31.56 -4.69
CA ASP A 451 18.90 -30.97 -4.46
C ASP A 451 18.66 -29.67 -5.26
N ALA A 452 19.72 -29.01 -5.73
CA ALA A 452 19.62 -27.83 -6.60
C ALA A 452 19.61 -28.18 -8.10
N TRP A 453 19.66 -29.46 -8.46
CA TRP A 453 19.81 -29.90 -9.85
C TRP A 453 18.71 -29.37 -10.77
N ALA A 454 17.44 -29.38 -10.34
CA ALA A 454 16.32 -28.91 -11.18
C ALA A 454 16.47 -27.43 -11.58
N ILE A 455 16.90 -26.57 -10.64
CA ILE A 455 17.15 -25.15 -10.90
C ILE A 455 18.28 -24.97 -11.93
N ARG A 456 19.38 -25.72 -11.77
CA ARG A 456 20.53 -25.67 -12.67
C ARG A 456 20.21 -26.19 -14.07
N GLU A 457 19.36 -27.22 -14.15
CA GLU A 457 18.88 -27.76 -15.41
C GLU A 457 17.98 -26.74 -16.14
N PHE A 458 17.06 -26.08 -15.43
CA PHE A 458 16.23 -25.01 -16.01
C PHE A 458 17.09 -23.85 -16.52
N TYR A 459 18.11 -23.44 -15.76
CA TYR A 459 19.09 -22.45 -16.21
C TYR A 459 19.75 -22.90 -17.53
N SER A 460 20.28 -24.13 -17.56
CA SER A 460 20.98 -24.68 -18.72
C SER A 460 20.11 -24.85 -19.95
N MET A 461 18.82 -25.15 -19.79
CA MET A 461 17.91 -25.38 -20.91
C MET A 461 17.33 -24.06 -21.46
N LEU A 462 17.16 -23.04 -20.61
CA LEU A 462 16.34 -21.88 -20.93
C LEU A 462 17.10 -20.54 -20.95
N PHE A 463 18.30 -20.45 -20.38
CA PHE A 463 18.98 -19.16 -20.18
C PHE A 463 20.46 -19.12 -20.61
N THR A 464 20.94 -20.17 -21.29
CA THR A 464 22.29 -20.18 -21.89
C THR A 464 22.24 -19.75 -23.37
N GLU A 465 23.38 -19.42 -23.96
CA GLU A 465 23.48 -19.01 -25.38
C GLU A 465 22.96 -20.08 -26.37
N SER A 466 22.98 -21.36 -25.96
CA SER A 466 22.44 -22.48 -26.74
C SER A 466 20.91 -22.55 -26.75
N SER A 467 20.22 -21.75 -25.91
CA SER A 467 18.77 -21.71 -25.88
C SER A 467 18.22 -20.87 -27.05
N SER A 468 17.15 -21.35 -27.70
CA SER A 468 16.49 -20.59 -28.75
C SER A 468 15.78 -19.37 -28.16
N SER A 469 15.98 -18.19 -28.75
CA SER A 469 15.29 -16.95 -28.36
C SER A 469 13.76 -17.07 -28.45
N SER A 470 13.25 -17.96 -29.31
CA SER A 470 11.82 -18.23 -29.44
C SER A 470 11.20 -19.00 -28.25
N SER A 471 12.03 -19.67 -27.44
CA SER A 471 11.60 -20.49 -26.29
C SER A 471 12.16 -20.01 -24.95
N THR A 472 12.77 -18.83 -24.92
CA THR A 472 13.36 -18.25 -23.71
C THR A 472 12.26 -17.49 -22.94
N PRO A 473 11.93 -17.86 -21.68
CA PRO A 473 11.00 -17.09 -20.87
C PRO A 473 11.53 -15.70 -20.54
N ALA A 474 10.63 -14.80 -20.11
CA ALA A 474 11.00 -13.44 -19.71
C ALA A 474 11.93 -13.40 -18.46
N GLY A 475 12.02 -14.50 -17.71
CA GLY A 475 12.94 -14.67 -16.60
C GLY A 475 12.57 -15.87 -15.73
N MET A 476 13.37 -16.11 -14.70
CA MET A 476 13.09 -17.11 -13.66
C MET A 476 13.53 -16.58 -12.30
N PHE A 477 12.68 -16.76 -11.28
CA PHE A 477 13.04 -16.51 -9.90
C PHE A 477 13.41 -17.79 -9.17
N VAL A 478 14.35 -17.69 -8.23
CA VAL A 478 14.60 -18.70 -7.20
C VAL A 478 14.56 -18.05 -5.83
N CYS A 479 13.58 -18.47 -5.03
CA CYS A 479 13.36 -18.03 -3.65
C CYS A 479 14.10 -18.99 -2.72
N GLN A 480 15.30 -18.62 -2.28
CA GLN A 480 16.14 -19.45 -1.43
C GLN A 480 15.89 -19.13 0.05
N SER A 481 15.50 -20.14 0.82
CA SER A 481 15.41 -20.07 2.29
C SER A 481 16.55 -20.81 2.94
N LEU A 482 17.25 -20.16 3.87
CA LEU A 482 18.27 -20.79 4.69
C LEU A 482 17.78 -21.10 6.12
N SER A 483 16.48 -20.93 6.37
CA SER A 483 15.90 -21.19 7.69
C SER A 483 16.01 -22.65 8.14
N LYS A 484 16.00 -23.62 7.22
CA LYS A 484 15.94 -25.04 7.56
C LYS A 484 17.32 -25.69 7.51
N ASN A 485 18.04 -25.51 6.41
CA ASN A 485 19.34 -26.16 6.21
C ASN A 485 20.48 -25.56 7.05
N PHE A 486 20.35 -24.31 7.50
CA PHE A 486 21.21 -23.73 8.54
C PHE A 486 20.59 -23.75 9.94
N GLY A 487 19.33 -24.18 10.09
CA GLY A 487 18.61 -24.08 11.38
C GLY A 487 18.31 -22.65 11.83
N LEU A 488 18.46 -21.65 10.95
CA LEU A 488 18.27 -20.23 11.25
C LEU A 488 16.83 -19.77 11.04
N TYR A 489 15.89 -20.45 11.71
CA TYR A 489 14.45 -20.16 11.59
C TYR A 489 14.10 -18.73 11.99
N GLY A 490 14.55 -18.31 13.18
CA GLY A 490 14.24 -17.00 13.77
C GLY A 490 15.02 -15.84 13.15
N GLU A 491 16.20 -16.09 12.58
CA GLU A 491 17.05 -15.04 11.99
C GLU A 491 16.57 -14.54 10.63
N ARG A 492 15.56 -15.23 10.06
CA ARG A 492 14.89 -14.86 8.82
C ARG A 492 15.84 -14.58 7.65
N ILE A 493 16.83 -15.46 7.45
CA ILE A 493 17.83 -15.30 6.38
C ILE A 493 17.46 -16.08 5.10
N GLY A 494 17.56 -15.40 3.96
CA GLY A 494 17.32 -15.97 2.63
C GLY A 494 17.77 -15.03 1.52
N ALA A 495 17.59 -15.49 0.28
CA ALA A 495 17.92 -14.72 -0.91
C ALA A 495 16.87 -14.93 -2.01
N LEU A 496 16.69 -13.90 -2.84
CA LEU A 496 15.96 -13.96 -4.10
C LEU A 496 16.96 -13.83 -5.24
N HIS A 497 16.91 -14.77 -6.18
CA HIS A 497 17.73 -14.75 -7.38
C HIS A 497 16.84 -14.62 -8.61
N LEU A 498 17.08 -13.60 -9.43
CA LEU A 498 16.43 -13.43 -10.73
C LEU A 498 17.44 -13.78 -11.82
N ILE A 499 17.10 -14.75 -12.64
CA ILE A 499 17.79 -15.06 -13.88
C ILE A 499 17.08 -14.33 -14.99
N THR A 500 17.80 -13.52 -15.76
CA THR A 500 17.25 -12.75 -16.86
C THR A 500 17.72 -13.31 -18.22
N PRO A 501 16.90 -13.19 -19.27
CA PRO A 501 17.38 -13.40 -20.63
C PRO A 501 18.31 -12.26 -21.05
N SER A 502 19.09 -12.46 -22.11
CA SER A 502 20.01 -11.45 -22.67
C SER A 502 19.33 -10.14 -23.06
N SER A 503 18.02 -10.18 -23.32
CA SER A 503 17.22 -9.00 -23.63
C SER A 503 16.91 -8.13 -22.43
N THR A 504 17.14 -8.58 -21.19
CA THR A 504 16.73 -7.92 -19.93
C THR A 504 17.95 -7.59 -19.07
N SER A 505 18.10 -6.32 -18.67
CA SER A 505 19.17 -5.89 -17.76
C SER A 505 18.99 -6.48 -16.34
N PRO A 506 19.95 -7.29 -15.85
CA PRO A 506 19.99 -7.76 -14.46
C PRO A 506 20.06 -6.60 -13.46
N GLU A 507 20.83 -5.56 -13.77
CA GLU A 507 21.02 -4.39 -12.91
C GLU A 507 19.74 -3.57 -12.78
N GLY A 508 19.02 -3.36 -13.89
CA GLY A 508 17.73 -2.67 -13.89
C GLY A 508 16.70 -3.41 -13.05
N ALA A 509 16.60 -4.73 -13.24
CA ALA A 509 15.71 -5.56 -12.44
C ALA A 509 16.09 -5.56 -10.95
N ARG A 510 17.39 -5.64 -10.63
CA ARG A 510 17.90 -5.53 -9.27
C ARG A 510 17.53 -4.19 -8.63
N ALA A 511 17.70 -3.07 -9.35
CA ALA A 511 17.39 -1.74 -8.82
C ALA A 511 15.91 -1.64 -8.40
N HIS A 512 14.99 -2.15 -9.22
CA HIS A 512 13.57 -2.21 -8.88
C HIS A 512 13.28 -3.07 -7.64
N LEU A 513 13.91 -4.24 -7.52
CA LEU A 513 13.74 -5.11 -6.35
C LEU A 513 14.31 -4.45 -5.07
N VAL A 514 15.44 -3.74 -5.18
CA VAL A 514 16.03 -3.01 -4.04
C VAL A 514 15.12 -1.89 -3.56
N GLN A 515 14.42 -1.20 -4.47
CA GLN A 515 13.41 -0.20 -4.09
C GLN A 515 12.24 -0.82 -3.32
N LEU A 516 11.77 -2.00 -3.71
CA LEU A 516 10.72 -2.72 -2.98
C LEU A 516 11.19 -3.07 -1.56
N VAL A 517 12.39 -3.63 -1.43
CA VAL A 517 13.01 -3.92 -0.12
C VAL A 517 13.09 -2.65 0.73
N ARG A 518 13.48 -1.51 0.14
CA ARG A 518 13.54 -0.25 0.89
C ARG A 518 12.19 0.23 1.39
N ALA A 519 11.16 0.11 0.58
CA ALA A 519 9.81 0.54 0.95
C ALA A 519 9.20 -0.35 2.04
N GLU A 520 9.53 -1.64 2.07
CA GLU A 520 8.88 -2.61 2.97
C GLU A 520 9.61 -2.82 4.29
N ILE A 521 10.93 -2.98 4.25
CA ILE A 521 11.71 -3.40 5.42
C ILE A 521 12.94 -2.53 5.66
N SER A 522 13.11 -1.45 4.89
CA SER A 522 14.36 -0.69 4.83
C SER A 522 15.52 -1.58 4.39
N CYS A 523 16.14 -2.36 5.27
CA CYS A 523 17.27 -3.25 4.96
C CYS A 523 17.09 -4.61 5.63
N PRO A 524 17.62 -5.69 5.04
CA PRO A 524 17.52 -7.03 5.61
C PRO A 524 18.45 -7.22 6.83
N SER A 525 18.22 -8.26 7.65
CA SER A 525 19.01 -8.54 8.86
C SER A 525 20.45 -8.98 8.54
N LEU A 526 21.46 -8.40 9.21
CA LEU A 526 22.87 -8.78 9.01
C LEU A 526 23.31 -9.99 9.82
N PHE A 527 22.69 -10.29 10.96
CA PHE A 527 23.22 -11.30 11.88
C PHE A 527 23.19 -12.70 11.24
N GLY A 528 22.04 -13.12 10.72
CA GLY A 528 21.93 -14.38 9.98
C GLY A 528 22.81 -14.43 8.72
N ALA A 529 22.96 -13.31 8.01
CA ALA A 529 23.84 -13.22 6.84
C ALA A 529 25.30 -13.49 7.22
N ARG A 530 25.77 -12.90 8.32
CA ARG A 530 27.11 -13.09 8.89
C ARG A 530 27.37 -14.54 9.25
N ILE A 531 26.44 -15.19 9.96
CA ILE A 531 26.56 -16.61 10.30
C ILE A 531 26.74 -17.44 9.02
N VAL A 532 25.86 -17.25 8.04
CA VAL A 532 25.89 -18.03 6.80
C VAL A 532 27.20 -17.84 6.06
N HIS A 533 27.62 -16.60 5.79
CA HIS A 533 28.84 -16.40 5.02
C HIS A 533 30.09 -16.79 5.82
N THR A 534 30.15 -16.63 7.15
CA THR A 534 31.23 -17.18 7.98
C THR A 534 31.37 -18.69 7.83
N VAL A 535 30.26 -19.43 7.84
CA VAL A 535 30.27 -20.88 7.65
C VAL A 535 30.66 -21.27 6.22
N LEU A 536 30.18 -20.55 5.20
CA LEU A 536 30.42 -20.90 3.79
C LEU A 536 31.77 -20.40 3.24
N ASP A 537 32.36 -19.38 3.85
CA ASP A 537 33.69 -18.83 3.52
C ASP A 537 34.81 -19.74 4.06
N ASP A 538 34.59 -20.41 5.19
CA ASP A 538 35.57 -21.31 5.81
C ASP A 538 35.37 -22.76 5.35
N ALA A 539 36.41 -23.38 4.80
CA ALA A 539 36.33 -24.72 4.24
C ALA A 539 36.02 -25.80 5.29
N GLU A 540 36.51 -25.65 6.52
CA GLU A 540 36.28 -26.58 7.61
C GLU A 540 34.84 -26.47 8.13
N LEU A 541 34.36 -25.24 8.35
CA LEU A 541 32.98 -24.99 8.77
C LEU A 541 31.98 -25.41 7.70
N ARG A 542 32.27 -25.14 6.42
CA ARG A 542 31.43 -25.58 5.30
C ARG A 542 31.33 -27.11 5.25
N SER A 543 32.44 -27.82 5.45
CA SER A 543 32.44 -29.28 5.47
C SER A 543 31.62 -29.82 6.65
N LYS A 544 31.76 -29.24 7.84
CA LYS A 544 30.92 -29.59 9.01
C LYS A 544 29.44 -29.33 8.76
N TRP A 545 29.09 -28.19 8.19
CA TRP A 545 27.71 -27.87 7.85
C TRP A 545 27.12 -28.87 6.83
N GLN A 546 27.87 -29.25 5.80
CA GLN A 546 27.43 -30.28 4.84
C GLN A 546 27.18 -31.63 5.53
N GLU A 547 28.05 -32.01 6.46
CA GLU A 547 27.89 -33.22 7.25
C GLU A 547 26.66 -33.15 8.17
N ASP A 548 26.42 -32.02 8.86
CA ASP A 548 25.23 -31.82 9.70
C ASP A 548 23.94 -31.93 8.88
N VAL A 549 23.88 -31.31 7.70
CA VAL A 549 22.74 -31.43 6.78
C VAL A 549 22.52 -32.88 6.35
N ARG A 550 23.60 -33.59 6.02
CA ARG A 550 23.54 -35.01 5.65
C ARG A 550 23.02 -35.87 6.81
N ILE A 551 23.50 -35.64 8.03
CA ILE A 551 23.05 -36.34 9.26
C ILE A 551 21.55 -36.10 9.46
N MET A 552 21.09 -34.85 9.36
CA MET A 552 19.67 -34.52 9.53
C MET A 552 18.80 -35.22 8.47
N ALA A 553 19.21 -35.22 7.20
CA ALA A 553 18.50 -35.89 6.12
C ALA A 553 18.45 -37.42 6.32
N LEU A 554 19.57 -38.04 6.72
CA LEU A 554 19.63 -39.48 6.98
C LEU A 554 18.79 -39.89 8.19
N ARG A 555 18.78 -39.09 9.25
CA ARG A 555 17.90 -39.32 10.41
C ARG A 555 16.43 -39.33 9.99
N ILE A 556 16.01 -38.39 9.14
CA ILE A 556 14.64 -38.36 8.61
C ILE A 556 14.33 -39.63 7.81
N LYS A 557 15.25 -40.08 6.93
CA LYS A 557 15.09 -41.32 6.17
C LYS A 557 14.96 -42.55 7.09
N SER A 558 15.80 -42.64 8.12
CA SER A 558 15.73 -43.71 9.13
C SER A 558 14.38 -43.73 9.86
N ILE A 559 13.89 -42.56 10.28
CA ILE A 559 12.59 -42.43 10.95
C ILE A 559 11.41 -42.81 10.05
N ARG A 560 11.48 -42.53 8.74
CA ARG A 560 10.46 -42.98 7.76
C ARG A 560 10.39 -44.51 7.72
N ALA A 561 11.55 -45.16 7.58
CA ALA A 561 11.63 -46.61 7.56
C ALA A 561 11.11 -47.21 8.88
N LEU A 562 11.51 -46.64 10.02
CA LEU A 562 11.09 -47.11 11.34
C LEU A 562 9.57 -46.97 11.55
N LEU A 563 8.97 -45.83 11.17
CA LEU A 563 7.53 -45.64 11.29
C LEU A 563 6.75 -46.64 10.41
N LYS A 564 7.18 -46.82 9.16
CA LYS A 564 6.60 -47.83 8.26
C LYS A 564 6.68 -49.23 8.85
N SER A 565 7.88 -49.65 9.26
CA SER A 565 8.09 -50.97 9.85
C SER A 565 7.25 -51.18 11.10
N GLU A 566 7.10 -50.17 11.96
CA GLU A 566 6.24 -50.28 13.15
C GLU A 566 4.76 -50.40 12.79
N LEU A 567 4.26 -49.62 11.82
CA LEU A 567 2.87 -49.71 11.34
C LEU A 567 2.56 -51.09 10.74
N GLU A 568 3.49 -51.63 9.94
CA GLU A 568 3.37 -52.98 9.36
C GLU A 568 3.44 -54.06 10.46
N ARG A 569 4.38 -53.93 11.41
CA ARG A 569 4.57 -54.89 12.51
C ARG A 569 3.35 -55.00 13.41
N ILE A 570 2.65 -53.89 13.68
CA ILE A 570 1.42 -53.89 14.48
C ILE A 570 0.16 -54.19 13.66
N GLY A 571 0.27 -54.40 12.34
CA GLY A 571 -0.86 -54.69 11.46
C GLY A 571 -1.85 -53.53 11.34
N ALA A 572 -1.35 -52.31 11.13
CA ALA A 572 -2.20 -51.16 10.78
C ALA A 572 -2.75 -51.34 9.35
N GLN A 573 -4.03 -51.06 9.12
CA GLN A 573 -4.68 -51.28 7.82
C GLN A 573 -4.14 -50.30 6.75
N GLY A 574 -3.89 -50.80 5.54
CA GLY A 574 -3.48 -50.00 4.36
C GLY A 574 -2.01 -50.15 3.96
N ASP A 575 -1.64 -49.52 2.84
CA ASP A 575 -0.26 -49.47 2.33
C ASP A 575 0.50 -48.24 2.86
N TRP A 576 1.59 -48.48 3.58
CA TRP A 576 2.45 -47.48 4.20
C TRP A 576 3.77 -47.24 3.46
N CYS A 577 3.98 -47.87 2.30
CA CYS A 577 5.20 -47.69 1.49
C CYS A 577 5.43 -46.24 1.07
N HIS A 578 4.36 -45.45 0.92
CA HIS A 578 4.43 -44.03 0.57
C HIS A 578 5.19 -43.19 1.60
N ILE A 579 5.21 -43.55 2.88
CA ILE A 579 5.99 -42.83 3.92
C ILE A 579 7.48 -42.88 3.60
N GLU A 580 7.96 -44.02 3.11
CA GLU A 580 9.37 -44.23 2.77
C GLU A 580 9.74 -43.65 1.40
N GLN A 581 8.80 -43.70 0.43
CA GLN A 581 9.01 -43.16 -0.92
C GLN A 581 9.00 -41.62 -0.96
N GLN A 582 8.30 -40.98 -0.04
CA GLN A 582 8.31 -39.53 0.11
C GLN A 582 9.66 -39.03 0.67
N ILE A 583 10.04 -37.82 0.31
CA ILE A 583 11.31 -37.16 0.64
C ILE A 583 11.10 -35.85 1.41
N GLY A 584 12.18 -35.33 1.98
CA GLY A 584 12.15 -34.09 2.77
C GLY A 584 11.58 -34.26 4.18
N MET A 585 11.22 -33.15 4.81
CA MET A 585 10.82 -33.12 6.22
C MET A 585 9.38 -33.59 6.51
N PHE A 586 8.53 -33.68 5.49
CA PHE A 586 7.10 -33.96 5.66
C PHE A 586 6.68 -35.27 5.02
N SER A 587 5.60 -35.84 5.56
CA SER A 587 4.91 -36.95 4.94
C SER A 587 3.42 -36.66 4.91
N PHE A 588 2.80 -36.98 3.77
CA PHE A 588 1.37 -36.87 3.58
C PHE A 588 0.75 -38.25 3.82
N THR A 589 0.15 -38.41 5.00
CA THR A 589 -0.29 -39.71 5.55
C THR A 589 -1.54 -40.28 4.89
N GLY A 590 -2.37 -39.42 4.29
CA GLY A 590 -3.70 -39.79 3.80
C GLY A 590 -4.75 -39.93 4.90
N LEU A 591 -4.43 -39.62 6.17
CA LEU A 591 -5.42 -39.56 7.25
C LEU A 591 -6.43 -38.43 7.00
N SER A 592 -7.70 -38.74 7.23
CA SER A 592 -8.78 -37.74 7.12
C SER A 592 -8.73 -36.72 8.26
N SER A 593 -9.38 -35.56 8.07
CA SER A 593 -9.45 -34.55 9.12
C SER A 593 -10.08 -35.06 10.42
N ALA A 594 -11.03 -36.00 10.34
CA ALA A 594 -11.65 -36.61 11.53
C ALA A 594 -10.64 -37.49 12.29
N GLN A 595 -9.85 -38.29 11.57
CA GLN A 595 -8.81 -39.12 12.19
C GLN A 595 -7.70 -38.27 12.81
N VAL A 596 -7.30 -37.18 12.15
CA VAL A 596 -6.33 -36.22 12.71
C VAL A 596 -6.89 -35.53 13.97
N GLN A 597 -8.18 -35.22 14.00
CA GLN A 597 -8.84 -34.67 15.18
C GLN A 597 -8.84 -35.68 16.34
N GLU A 598 -9.18 -36.94 16.08
CA GLU A 598 -9.13 -38.00 17.10
C GLU A 598 -7.70 -38.23 17.63
N LEU A 599 -6.69 -38.22 16.75
CA LEU A 599 -5.27 -38.26 17.16
C LEU A 599 -4.91 -37.13 18.13
N ARG A 600 -5.47 -35.93 17.93
CA ARG A 600 -5.24 -34.79 18.83
C ARG A 600 -5.96 -34.98 20.16
N GLU A 601 -7.24 -35.33 20.13
CA GLU A 601 -8.11 -35.35 21.31
C GLU A 601 -7.81 -36.55 22.22
N LYS A 602 -7.58 -37.73 21.64
CA LYS A 602 -7.38 -38.99 22.37
C LYS A 602 -5.91 -39.30 22.64
N HIS A 603 -5.03 -38.98 21.69
CA HIS A 603 -3.61 -39.36 21.72
C HIS A 603 -2.66 -38.16 21.85
N HIS A 604 -3.17 -36.94 21.93
CA HIS A 604 -2.33 -35.73 22.04
C HIS A 604 -1.24 -35.64 20.94
N ILE A 605 -1.53 -36.15 19.74
CA ILE A 605 -0.66 -36.07 18.56
C ILE A 605 -1.14 -34.93 17.67
N TYR A 606 -0.26 -33.97 17.41
CA TYR A 606 -0.58 -32.74 16.69
C TYR A 606 0.03 -32.74 15.28
N MET A 607 -0.83 -32.71 14.27
CA MET A 607 -0.47 -32.56 12.87
C MET A 607 -1.50 -31.69 12.13
N LEU A 608 -1.23 -31.35 10.86
CA LEU A 608 -2.21 -30.59 10.07
C LEU A 608 -3.43 -31.46 9.76
N SER A 609 -4.60 -30.83 9.74
CA SER A 609 -5.90 -31.47 9.44
C SER A 609 -5.96 -32.11 8.05
N ASN A 610 -5.08 -31.69 7.13
CA ASN A 610 -4.96 -32.28 5.80
C ASN A 610 -4.13 -33.58 5.77
N GLY A 611 -3.65 -34.07 6.92
CA GLY A 611 -2.86 -35.31 6.97
C GLY A 611 -1.35 -35.12 6.81
N ARG A 612 -0.85 -33.87 6.67
CA ARG A 612 0.60 -33.59 6.66
C ARG A 612 1.19 -33.70 8.06
N MET A 613 2.13 -34.62 8.25
CA MET A 613 2.96 -34.73 9.45
C MET A 613 4.39 -34.26 9.21
N SER A 614 5.04 -33.77 10.26
CA SER A 614 6.47 -33.47 10.25
C SER A 614 7.26 -34.61 10.87
N LEU A 615 8.14 -35.22 10.09
CA LEU A 615 8.97 -36.34 10.56
C LEU A 615 10.08 -35.89 11.49
N SER A 616 10.37 -34.59 11.54
CA SER A 616 11.36 -34.08 12.48
C SER A 616 10.93 -34.26 13.95
N GLY A 617 9.62 -34.30 14.21
CA GLY A 617 9.06 -34.55 15.55
C GLY A 617 9.12 -36.01 16.02
N LEU A 618 9.46 -36.96 15.13
CA LEU A 618 9.57 -38.37 15.47
C LEU A 618 11.01 -38.74 15.84
N ASN A 619 11.12 -39.66 16.80
CA ASN A 619 12.36 -40.25 17.29
C ASN A 619 12.10 -41.67 17.80
N GLU A 620 13.17 -42.40 18.14
CA GLU A 620 13.08 -43.79 18.59
C GLU A 620 12.19 -43.98 19.83
N SER A 621 12.09 -42.96 20.69
CA SER A 621 11.29 -43.05 21.92
C SER A 621 9.78 -42.87 21.69
N ASN A 622 9.35 -42.20 20.61
CA ASN A 622 7.94 -41.89 20.37
C ASN A 622 7.32 -42.57 19.13
N VAL A 623 8.12 -43.11 18.21
CA VAL A 623 7.63 -43.68 16.95
C VAL A 623 6.66 -44.84 17.16
N VAL A 624 6.90 -45.70 18.15
CA VAL A 624 6.04 -46.84 18.49
C VAL A 624 4.69 -46.36 19.02
N TYR A 625 4.69 -45.30 19.83
CA TYR A 625 3.46 -44.68 20.33
C TYR A 625 2.63 -44.10 19.19
N VAL A 626 3.27 -43.34 18.30
CA VAL A 626 2.61 -42.73 17.14
C VAL A 626 2.05 -43.79 16.20
N ALA A 627 2.78 -44.87 15.92
CA ALA A 627 2.28 -45.97 15.07
C ALA A 627 1.01 -46.61 15.67
N ARG A 628 0.99 -46.87 16.99
CA ARG A 628 -0.19 -47.42 17.68
C ARG A 628 -1.38 -46.47 17.65
N ALA A 629 -1.15 -45.17 17.85
CA ALA A 629 -2.20 -44.16 17.79
C ALA A 629 -2.78 -44.02 16.37
N ILE A 630 -1.93 -44.06 15.34
CA ILE A 630 -2.40 -44.09 13.95
C ILE A 630 -3.27 -45.33 13.73
N LYS A 631 -2.84 -46.52 14.15
CA LYS A 631 -3.66 -47.73 14.02
C LYS A 631 -5.02 -47.62 14.71
N ASP A 632 -5.10 -46.99 15.86
CA ASP A 632 -6.33 -46.85 16.65
C ASP A 632 -7.38 -45.93 15.99
N VAL A 633 -6.97 -45.02 15.10
CA VAL A 633 -7.87 -44.11 14.38
C VAL A 633 -8.16 -44.53 12.93
N LEU A 634 -7.53 -45.60 12.43
CA LEU A 634 -7.81 -46.17 11.10
C LEU A 634 -9.09 -47.00 11.14
#